data_AF-A0A366KBR7-F1
#
_entry.id   AF-A0A366KBR7-F1
#
_cell.length_a   1.000
_cell.length_b   1.000
_cell.length_c   1.000
_cell.angle_alpha   90.00
_cell.angle_beta   90.00
_cell.angle_gamma   90.00
#
_symmetry.space_group_name_H-M   'P 1'
#
loop_
_entity.id
_entity.type
_entity.pdbx_description
1 polymer ?
#
loop_
_entity_poly.entity_id
_entity_poly.type
_entity_poly.pdbx_seq_one_letter_code
_entity_poly.pdbx_strand_id
1 'polypeptide(L)' 'MDWGVGSLEAEACMLGAQSVFSIPEVIGVRLTGKLSSAVVTTDLALALAITNLRRQQLVGKFVECFDPGYQA' A
#
# COMPACT_ATOMS: atom_id res chain seq x y z
N MET A 1 -4.13 -5.37 -8.01
CA MET A 1 -3.46 -4.11 -7.60
C MET A 1 -4.41 -3.03 -8.04
N ASP A 2 -5.01 -2.36 -7.06
CA ASP A 2 -6.11 -1.43 -7.29
C ASP A 2 -5.80 -0.13 -6.54
N TRP A 3 -6.22 1.00 -7.09
CA TRP A 3 -6.06 2.31 -6.46
C TRP A 3 -7.28 3.19 -6.75
N GLY A 4 -7.41 4.29 -6.02
CA GLY A 4 -8.47 5.27 -6.26
C GLY A 4 -8.17 6.14 -7.48
N VAL A 5 -9.12 6.24 -8.40
CA VAL A 5 -9.07 7.11 -9.59
C VAL A 5 -10.12 8.23 -9.50
N GLY A 6 -9.97 9.26 -10.34
CA GLY A 6 -10.99 10.30 -10.50
C GLY A 6 -12.27 9.79 -11.19
N SER A 7 -13.40 10.48 -10.99
CA SER A 7 -14.69 10.06 -11.55
C SER A 7 -14.71 9.98 -13.08
N LEU A 8 -14.05 10.93 -13.77
CA LEU A 8 -13.94 10.93 -15.23
C LEU A 8 -13.15 9.73 -15.75
N GLU A 9 -12.06 9.36 -15.07
CA GLU A 9 -11.25 8.21 -15.46
C GLU A 9 -12.00 6.89 -15.18
N ALA A 10 -12.75 6.82 -14.08
CA ALA A 10 -13.64 5.71 -13.81
C ALA A 10 -14.71 5.56 -14.91
N GLU A 11 -15.36 6.64 -15.33
CA GLU A 11 -16.34 6.63 -16.41
C GLU A 11 -15.72 6.17 -17.75
N ALA A 12 -14.54 6.69 -18.09
CA ALA A 12 -13.82 6.26 -19.28
C ALA A 12 -13.50 4.76 -19.25
N CYS A 13 -13.04 4.24 -18.09
CA CYS A 13 -12.80 2.81 -17.91
C CYS A 13 -14.08 1.97 -18.06
N MET A 14 -15.23 2.46 -17.56
CA MET A 14 -16.52 1.79 -17.73
C MET A 14 -16.95 1.71 -19.21
N LEU A 15 -16.53 2.67 -20.03
CA LEU A 15 -16.73 2.68 -21.48
C LEU A 15 -15.67 1.88 -22.27
N GLY A 16 -14.77 1.19 -21.56
CA GLY A 16 -13.74 0.33 -22.15
C GLY A 16 -12.42 1.05 -22.48
N ALA A 17 -12.24 2.31 -22.06
CA ALA A 17 -10.94 2.95 -22.14
C ALA A 17 -9.95 2.31 -21.15
N GLN A 18 -8.66 2.35 -21.48
CA GLN A 18 -7.60 1.86 -20.60
C GLN A 18 -7.16 2.97 -19.65
N SER A 19 -6.99 2.65 -18.35
CA SER A 19 -6.29 3.55 -17.42
C SER A 19 -4.79 3.51 -17.71
N VAL A 20 -4.17 4.68 -17.79
CA VAL A 20 -2.75 4.83 -18.13
C VAL A 20 -2.06 5.59 -17.01
N PHE A 21 -0.97 5.02 -16.51
CA PHE A 21 -0.15 5.61 -15.45
C PHE A 21 1.32 5.29 -15.70
N SER A 22 2.20 6.18 -15.25
CA SER A 22 3.64 5.93 -15.28
C SER A 22 3.97 4.74 -14.40
N ILE A 23 4.93 3.92 -14.83
CA ILE A 23 5.43 2.79 -14.03
C ILE A 23 5.95 3.33 -12.70
N PRO A 24 5.32 3.00 -11.56
CA PRO A 24 5.72 3.52 -10.28
C PRO A 24 6.91 2.74 -9.74
N GLU A 25 7.72 3.41 -8.94
CA GLU A 25 8.75 2.74 -8.14
C GLU A 25 8.09 1.91 -7.04
N VAL A 26 8.66 0.73 -6.75
CA VAL A 26 8.16 -0.17 -5.70
C VAL A 26 9.07 -0.10 -4.49
N ILE A 27 8.50 0.26 -3.35
CA ILE A 27 9.16 0.31 -2.05
C ILE A 27 8.80 -0.94 -1.27
N GLY A 28 9.81 -1.75 -0.99
CA GLY A 28 9.65 -2.95 -0.19
C GLY A 28 9.62 -2.66 1.32
N VAL A 29 8.58 -3.14 2.00
CA VAL A 29 8.48 -3.18 3.46
C VAL A 29 8.67 -4.62 3.94
N ARG A 30 9.82 -4.86 4.58
CA ARG A 30 10.15 -6.13 5.22
C ARG A 30 9.53 -6.19 6.61
N LEU A 31 8.62 -7.13 6.84
CA LEU A 31 8.01 -7.39 8.14
C LEU A 31 8.75 -8.52 8.86
N THR A 32 9.36 -8.20 10.00
CA THR A 32 10.16 -9.15 10.80
C THR A 32 9.57 -9.36 12.19
N GLY A 33 9.79 -10.55 12.76
CA GLY A 33 9.35 -10.89 14.11
C GLY A 33 7.92 -11.43 14.14
N LYS A 34 7.36 -11.54 15.35
CA LYS A 34 5.98 -11.98 15.59
C LYS A 34 5.25 -10.92 16.41
N LEU A 35 4.00 -10.67 16.08
CA LEU A 35 3.15 -9.80 16.86
C LEU A 35 2.82 -10.47 18.21
N SER A 36 2.77 -9.67 19.27
CA SER A 36 2.27 -10.12 20.57
C SER A 36 0.77 -10.39 20.47
N SER A 37 0.25 -11.34 21.25
CA SER A 37 -1.17 -11.71 21.25
C SER A 37 -2.12 -10.59 21.66
N ALA A 38 -1.60 -9.53 22.28
CA ALA A 38 -2.36 -8.35 22.66
C ALA A 38 -2.46 -7.28 21.54
N VAL A 39 -1.72 -7.44 20.45
CA VAL A 39 -1.66 -6.48 19.34
C VAL A 39 -2.76 -6.80 18.34
N VAL A 40 -3.53 -5.78 17.95
CA VAL A 40 -4.56 -5.92 16.91
C VAL A 40 -4.11 -5.37 15.57
N THR A 41 -4.80 -5.74 14.50
CA THR A 41 -4.48 -5.32 13.12
C THR A 41 -4.35 -3.81 12.97
N THR A 42 -5.21 -3.05 13.67
CA THR A 42 -5.19 -1.58 13.65
C THR A 42 -3.89 -1.01 14.20
N ASP A 43 -3.31 -1.63 15.23
CA ASP A 43 -2.05 -1.17 15.84
C ASP A 43 -0.90 -1.32 14.86
N LEU A 44 -0.84 -2.46 14.14
CA LEU A 44 0.14 -2.69 13.08
C LEU A 44 -0.02 -1.65 11.96
N ALA A 45 -1.26 -1.41 11.49
CA ALA A 45 -1.53 -0.47 10.41
C ALA A 45 -1.12 0.96 10.79
N LEU A 46 -1.42 1.39 12.03
CA LEU A 46 -1.02 2.68 12.57
C LEU A 46 0.51 2.79 12.68
N ALA A 47 1.17 1.76 13.22
CA ALA A 47 2.63 1.74 13.37
C ALA A 47 3.34 1.85 12.02
N LEU A 48 2.87 1.11 11.01
CA LEU A 48 3.42 1.15 9.65
C LEU A 48 3.19 2.53 8.99
N ALA A 49 1.97 3.07 9.08
CA ALA A 49 1.61 4.33 8.46
C ALA A 49 2.30 5.55 9.10
N ILE A 50 2.34 5.62 10.43
CA ILE A 50 2.80 6.80 11.18
C ILE A 50 4.33 6.85 11.29
N THR A 51 4.97 5.69 11.51
CA THR A 51 6.40 5.66 11.84
C THR A 51 7.29 5.63 10.60
N ASN A 52 6.84 4.92 9.56
CA ASN A 52 7.70 4.58 8.42
C ASN A 52 7.25 5.28 7.13
N LEU A 53 6.00 5.11 6.71
CA LEU A 53 5.60 5.50 5.34
C LEU A 53 5.32 7.01 5.19
N ARG A 54 4.66 7.66 6.16
CA ARG A 54 4.35 9.09 6.08
C ARG A 54 5.59 9.99 6.09
N ARG A 55 6.64 9.62 6.82
CA ARG A 55 7.90 10.39 6.88
C ARG A 55 8.72 10.28 5.61
N GLN A 56 8.58 9.16 4.89
CA GLN A 56 9.36 8.88 3.67
C GLN A 56 8.78 9.51 2.41
N GLN A 57 7.67 10.27 2.49
CA GLN A 57 7.07 11.00 1.37
C GLN A 57 6.86 10.14 0.10
N LEU A 58 6.28 8.96 0.25
CA LEU A 58 6.16 7.94 -0.81
C LEU A 58 5.02 8.22 -1.83
N VAL A 59 4.73 9.48 -2.14
CA VAL A 59 3.67 9.84 -3.09
C VAL A 59 4.04 9.37 -4.50
N GLY A 60 3.12 8.66 -5.16
CA GLY A 60 3.33 8.14 -6.52
C GLY A 60 4.16 6.85 -6.60
N LYS A 61 4.41 6.19 -5.47
CA LYS A 61 5.13 4.91 -5.39
C LYS A 61 4.22 3.81 -4.87
N PHE A 62 4.48 2.56 -5.27
CA PHE A 62 3.84 1.40 -4.66
C PHE A 62 4.62 0.92 -3.46
N VAL A 63 3.90 0.38 -2.47
CA VAL A 63 4.49 -0.19 -1.26
C VAL A 63 4.09 -1.66 -1.20
N GLU A 64 5.08 -2.55 -1.20
CA GLU A 64 4.86 -3.99 -1.15
C GLU A 64 5.38 -4.54 0.19
N CYS A 65 4.52 -5.22 0.95
CA CYS A 65 4.90 -5.85 2.22
C CYS A 65 5.27 -7.31 1.99
N PHE A 66 6.40 -7.76 2.54
CA PHE A 66 6.91 -9.11 2.36
C PHE A 66 7.60 -9.63 3.65
N ASP A 67 8.12 -10.86 3.61
CA ASP A 67 8.83 -11.61 4.68
C ASP A 67 7.96 -12.39 5.70
N PRO A 68 8.56 -13.26 6.56
CA PRO A 68 7.83 -14.22 7.39
C PRO A 68 6.82 -13.60 8.37
N GLY A 69 6.99 -12.33 8.75
CA GLY A 69 6.01 -11.61 9.57
C GLY A 69 4.68 -11.33 8.87
N TYR A 70 4.61 -11.52 7.55
CA TYR A 70 3.39 -11.44 6.75
C TYR A 70 2.52 -12.71 6.88
N GLN A 71 3.09 -13.86 7.27
CA GLN A 71 2.37 -15.14 7.41
C GLN A 71 1.73 -15.34 8.81
N ALA A 72 1.35 -14.27 9.50
CA ALA A 72 0.70 -14.35 10.80
C ALA A 72 -0.71 -14.93 10.71
#